data_AF-A0A368FZ35-F1
#
_entry.id   AF-A0A368FZ35-F1
#
_cell.length_a   1.000
_cell.length_b   1.000
_cell.length_c   1.000
_cell.angle_alpha   90.00
_cell.angle_beta   90.00
_cell.angle_gamma   90.00
#
_symmetry.space_group_name_H-M   'P 1'
#
loop_
_entity.id
_entity.type
_entity.pdbx_description
1 polymer ?
#
loop_
_entity_poly.entity_id
_entity_poly.type
_entity_poly.pdbx_seq_one_letter_code
_entity_poly.pdbx_strand_id
1 'polypeptide(L)'
;MPSSAAQLLPSQSKNPWRECSHWKIFRKKSQLLIIVCVAVVILYTFTSSTSLSLSGESSSRNKVISEECLCRYNNTSYDFCYQLPENPTIKGRRFSCDHAPYLDALGQEDLPPPAFVTAMSENHYDEGLTLIVYMRKLWPHQKIIVYDLGLEPKSVKDLKRKCLVELRKFPFDKYPSRVKELTEFRWKPILIAMVLDEYGAVWYMDTSVRWLKDRRHVVYEEFACHKNMGMYKYIPTNIDAIKKNQSANHDANFAFVVKTADSVEILKWYVMCALEEKCMAPPGARVWCDFTSDRFNDYANCHRYDQSVINLLLANSHDYNTKNYVSSLGEGATIQRVSESGFRETDFACD
;
A
#
# COMPACT_ATOMS: atom_id res chain seq x y z
N MET A 1 -57.65 -7.96 49.35
CA MET A 1 -56.89 -6.78 49.82
C MET A 1 -56.38 -6.02 48.59
N PRO A 2 -56.76 -4.74 48.38
CA PRO A 2 -56.14 -3.87 47.39
C PRO A 2 -55.09 -2.94 48.04
N SER A 3 -54.04 -2.59 47.30
CA SER A 3 -53.07 -1.49 47.58
C SER A 3 -52.03 -1.49 46.45
N SER A 4 -51.43 -0.39 45.99
CA SER A 4 -51.80 1.03 45.91
C SER A 4 -50.77 1.70 44.97
N ALA A 5 -51.03 2.89 44.44
CA ALA A 5 -50.13 3.56 43.49
C ALA A 5 -49.20 4.58 44.16
N ALA A 6 -47.93 4.63 43.70
CA ALA A 6 -47.04 5.80 43.70
C ALA A 6 -45.71 5.46 42.98
N GLN A 7 -44.93 6.39 42.42
CA GLN A 7 -45.20 7.60 41.61
C GLN A 7 -43.85 8.10 41.04
N LEU A 8 -43.89 9.04 40.08
CA LEU A 8 -42.78 9.92 39.64
C LEU A 8 -41.68 9.37 38.69
N LEU A 9 -41.19 10.32 37.88
CA LEU A 9 -40.21 10.29 36.79
C LEU A 9 -39.16 11.39 37.09
N PRO A 10 -38.12 11.62 36.25
CA PRO A 10 -37.26 10.71 35.51
C PRO A 10 -35.75 11.01 35.77
N SER A 11 -34.84 10.34 35.08
CA SER A 11 -33.57 10.97 34.65
C SER A 11 -33.23 10.57 33.21
N GLN A 12 -32.57 11.47 32.46
CA GLN A 12 -32.11 11.22 31.09
C GLN A 12 -30.59 11.05 31.06
N SER A 13 -30.11 10.14 30.21
CA SER A 13 -28.94 10.45 29.36
C SER A 13 -29.32 10.18 27.91
N LYS A 14 -28.77 10.96 26.97
CA LYS A 14 -29.20 10.96 25.56
C LYS A 14 -28.27 10.06 24.75
N ASN A 15 -28.85 9.15 23.98
CA ASN A 15 -28.11 8.33 23.02
C ASN A 15 -28.33 8.91 21.61
N PRO A 16 -27.34 9.58 20.99
CA PRO A 16 -27.44 10.08 19.62
C PRO A 16 -27.30 8.95 18.58
N TRP A 17 -27.48 9.30 17.30
CA TRP A 17 -27.28 8.44 16.13
C TRP A 17 -28.34 7.35 15.86
N ARG A 18 -29.50 7.78 15.36
CA ARG A 18 -30.23 7.01 14.33
C ARG A 18 -31.05 7.94 13.42
N GLU A 19 -31.38 7.39 12.25
CA GLU A 19 -32.29 7.89 11.21
C GLU A 19 -31.80 9.04 10.30
N CYS A 20 -31.45 8.64 9.07
CA CYS A 20 -31.40 9.51 7.90
C CYS A 20 -32.26 8.89 6.79
N SER A 21 -33.49 9.39 6.61
CA SER A 21 -34.34 9.07 5.46
C SER A 21 -35.43 10.14 5.28
N HIS A 22 -36.07 10.15 4.11
CA HIS A 22 -37.21 11.01 3.71
C HIS A 22 -36.97 12.53 3.61
N TRP A 23 -36.60 12.98 2.40
CA TRP A 23 -37.31 14.12 1.80
C TRP A 23 -37.54 13.92 0.29
N LYS A 24 -38.81 13.84 -0.11
CA LYS A 24 -39.31 13.96 -1.49
C LYS A 24 -40.62 14.77 -1.44
N ILE A 25 -41.04 15.30 -2.59
CA ILE A 25 -42.25 16.12 -2.78
C ILE A 25 -42.11 17.56 -2.21
N PHE A 26 -41.59 18.48 -3.02
CA PHE A 26 -42.17 19.83 -3.19
C PHE A 26 -41.67 20.56 -4.48
N ARG A 27 -41.26 19.82 -5.52
CA ARG A 27 -40.92 20.38 -6.85
C ARG A 27 -42.18 20.55 -7.70
N LYS A 28 -42.59 21.81 -7.93
CA LYS A 28 -43.24 22.28 -9.19
C LYS A 28 -43.45 23.80 -9.24
N LYS A 29 -43.78 24.48 -8.14
CA LYS A 29 -44.07 25.94 -8.16
C LYS A 29 -42.83 26.82 -8.42
N SER A 30 -41.65 26.50 -7.90
CA SER A 30 -40.44 27.31 -8.13
C SER A 30 -39.89 27.26 -9.56
N GLN A 31 -40.25 26.26 -10.38
CA GLN A 31 -39.71 26.14 -11.73
C GLN A 31 -40.21 27.25 -12.67
N LEU A 32 -41.43 27.77 -12.46
CA LEU A 32 -41.99 28.84 -13.29
C LEU A 32 -41.23 30.17 -13.11
N LEU A 33 -40.86 30.50 -11.86
CA LEU A 33 -40.05 31.69 -11.53
C LEU A 33 -38.67 31.63 -12.18
N ILE A 34 -37.99 30.48 -12.12
CA ILE A 34 -36.66 30.29 -12.71
C ILE A 34 -36.70 30.49 -14.24
N ILE A 35 -37.72 29.99 -14.93
CA ILE A 35 -37.86 30.14 -16.38
C ILE A 35 -37.99 31.62 -16.79
N VAL A 36 -38.75 32.42 -16.05
CA VAL A 36 -38.88 33.87 -16.32
C VAL A 36 -37.55 34.60 -16.11
N CYS A 37 -36.81 34.30 -15.04
CA CYS A 37 -35.48 34.89 -14.82
C CYS A 37 -34.48 34.53 -15.92
N VAL A 38 -34.46 33.27 -16.37
CA VAL A 38 -33.57 32.82 -17.45
C VAL A 38 -33.88 33.52 -18.78
N ALA A 39 -35.17 33.72 -19.12
CA ALA A 39 -35.56 34.42 -20.33
C ALA A 39 -35.05 35.88 -20.36
N VAL A 40 -35.13 36.59 -19.22
CA VAL A 40 -34.63 37.97 -19.09
C VAL A 40 -33.10 38.03 -19.23
N VAL A 41 -32.37 37.08 -18.64
CA VAL A 41 -30.90 37.00 -18.78
C VAL A 41 -30.48 36.71 -20.22
N ILE A 42 -31.15 35.78 -20.91
CA ILE A 42 -30.86 35.46 -22.32
C ILE A 42 -31.03 36.71 -23.20
N LEU A 43 -32.14 37.45 -23.04
CA LEU A 43 -32.37 38.72 -23.74
C LEU A 43 -31.26 39.76 -23.48
N TYR A 44 -30.74 39.83 -22.25
CA TYR A 44 -29.62 40.72 -21.89
C TYR A 44 -28.28 40.28 -22.48
N THR A 45 -28.05 38.97 -22.69
CA THR A 45 -26.81 38.47 -23.30
C THR A 45 -26.78 38.58 -24.83
N PHE A 46 -27.95 38.67 -25.48
CA PHE A 46 -28.03 38.73 -26.95
C PHE A 46 -27.60 40.08 -27.57
N THR A 47 -27.43 41.13 -26.76
CA THR A 47 -26.97 42.46 -27.22
C THR A 47 -25.45 42.65 -27.22
N SER A 48 -24.67 41.63 -26.85
CA SER A 48 -23.20 41.73 -26.70
C SER A 48 -22.48 40.57 -27.39
N SER A 49 -22.59 40.53 -28.71
CA SER A 49 -21.91 39.54 -29.55
C SER A 49 -20.50 39.98 -29.95
N THR A 50 -19.50 39.16 -29.60
CA THR A 50 -18.26 39.01 -30.37
C THR A 50 -17.74 37.59 -30.19
N SER A 51 -17.46 36.92 -31.30
CA SER A 51 -17.02 35.52 -31.35
C SER A 51 -15.50 35.39 -31.37
N LEU A 52 -14.94 34.43 -30.65
CA LEU A 52 -13.72 33.74 -31.10
C LEU A 52 -13.66 32.29 -30.59
N SER A 53 -12.83 31.47 -31.26
CA SER A 53 -12.86 30.01 -31.26
C SER A 53 -12.16 29.35 -30.06
N LEU A 54 -12.61 28.14 -29.71
CA LEU A 54 -11.83 27.23 -28.85
C LEU A 54 -10.65 26.62 -29.61
N SER A 55 -9.47 26.67 -28.98
CA SER A 55 -8.38 25.72 -29.17
C SER A 55 -7.80 25.44 -27.78
N GLY A 56 -7.89 24.20 -27.30
CA GLY A 56 -7.52 23.85 -25.93
C GLY A 56 -6.06 23.43 -25.80
N GLU A 57 -5.30 24.14 -24.96
CA GLU A 57 -3.97 23.73 -24.52
C GLU A 57 -3.89 23.60 -23.00
N SER A 58 -3.02 22.70 -22.52
CA SER A 58 -2.75 22.51 -21.10
C SER A 58 -1.89 23.64 -20.57
N SER A 59 -2.48 24.55 -19.80
CA SER A 59 -1.76 25.63 -19.12
C SER A 59 -1.68 25.38 -17.62
N SER A 60 -0.46 25.16 -17.13
CA SER A 60 -0.12 25.38 -15.73
C SER A 60 -0.37 26.85 -15.40
N ARG A 61 -1.48 27.13 -14.70
CA ARG A 61 -1.77 28.51 -14.26
C ARG A 61 -0.66 28.95 -13.31
N ASN A 62 0.13 29.93 -13.73
CA ASN A 62 1.05 30.65 -12.85
C ASN A 62 0.23 31.26 -11.70
N LYS A 63 0.18 30.54 -10.57
CA LYS A 63 -0.51 30.97 -9.35
C LYS A 63 0.28 32.15 -8.79
N VAL A 64 -0.20 33.37 -9.05
CA VAL A 64 0.45 34.60 -8.56
C VAL A 64 0.41 34.58 -7.04
N ILE A 65 1.54 34.24 -6.43
CA ILE A 65 1.75 34.30 -4.98
C ILE A 65 1.73 35.78 -4.60
N SER A 66 0.83 36.18 -3.70
CA SER A 66 0.85 37.55 -3.18
C SER A 66 2.12 37.79 -2.36
N GLU A 67 2.75 38.97 -2.48
CA GLU A 67 4.01 39.28 -1.77
C GLU A 67 3.89 39.12 -0.23
N GLU A 68 2.67 39.29 0.33
CA GLU A 68 2.35 39.00 1.74
C GLU A 68 2.65 37.53 2.14
N CYS A 69 2.54 36.60 1.20
CA CYS A 69 2.71 35.15 1.35
C CYS A 69 4.05 34.64 0.79
N LEU A 70 4.69 35.41 -0.09
CA LEU A 70 5.87 34.98 -0.82
C LEU A 70 7.15 34.94 0.03
N CYS A 71 7.76 33.77 0.15
CA CYS A 71 9.11 33.59 0.66
C CYS A 71 10.06 33.22 -0.50
N ARG A 72 11.24 33.86 -0.56
CA ARG A 72 12.27 33.62 -1.59
C ARG A 72 13.53 33.09 -0.91
N TYR A 73 14.03 31.92 -1.34
CA TYR A 73 15.21 31.25 -0.76
C TYR A 73 15.87 30.37 -1.83
N ASN A 74 17.21 30.33 -1.90
CA ASN A 74 17.98 29.57 -2.90
C ASN A 74 17.46 29.68 -4.34
N ASN A 75 17.05 30.89 -4.74
CA ASN A 75 16.44 31.22 -6.04
C ASN A 75 15.02 30.61 -6.30
N THR A 76 14.51 29.80 -5.36
CA THR A 76 13.14 29.27 -5.34
C THR A 76 12.16 30.26 -4.70
N SER A 77 10.91 30.24 -5.15
CA SER A 77 9.80 31.08 -4.65
C SER A 77 8.68 30.21 -4.11
N TYR A 78 8.32 30.40 -2.83
CA TYR A 78 7.34 29.58 -2.11
C TYR A 78 6.13 30.39 -1.63
N ASP A 79 4.95 29.77 -1.65
CA ASP A 79 3.71 30.30 -1.07
C ASP A 79 3.58 29.85 0.40
N PHE A 80 3.98 30.71 1.34
CA PHE A 80 3.97 30.39 2.78
C PHE A 80 2.62 30.72 3.46
N CYS A 81 1.53 30.89 2.68
CA CYS A 81 0.17 30.96 3.20
C CYS A 81 -0.62 29.70 2.85
N TYR A 82 -1.04 28.93 3.86
CA TYR A 82 -2.05 27.90 3.64
C TYR A 82 -3.36 28.53 3.14
N GLN A 83 -3.99 27.93 2.14
CA GLN A 83 -5.29 28.34 1.59
C GLN A 83 -6.26 27.18 1.75
N LEU A 84 -7.46 27.44 2.29
CA LEU A 84 -8.44 26.38 2.52
C LEU A 84 -8.90 25.79 1.17
N PRO A 85 -8.79 24.47 0.92
CA PRO A 85 -9.11 23.88 -0.39
C PRO A 85 -10.55 24.11 -0.84
N GLU A 86 -11.54 24.06 0.05
CA GLU A 86 -12.94 24.33 -0.30
C GLU A 86 -13.24 25.82 -0.54
N ASN A 87 -12.38 26.73 -0.06
CA ASN A 87 -12.51 28.16 -0.29
C ASN A 87 -11.15 28.89 -0.24
N PRO A 88 -10.41 28.98 -1.37
CA PRO A 88 -9.08 29.60 -1.42
C PRO A 88 -9.02 31.10 -1.06
N THR A 89 -10.15 31.78 -0.85
CA THR A 89 -10.17 33.14 -0.29
C THR A 89 -9.84 33.16 1.20
N ILE A 90 -10.02 32.04 1.90
CA ILE A 90 -9.65 31.88 3.31
C ILE A 90 -8.16 31.52 3.38
N LYS A 91 -7.33 32.52 3.66
CA LYS A 91 -5.89 32.38 3.89
C LYS A 91 -5.58 32.20 5.37
N GLY A 92 -4.71 31.24 5.69
CA GLY A 92 -4.04 31.16 6.98
C GLY A 92 -2.95 32.22 7.12
N ARG A 93 -2.44 32.41 8.34
CA ARG A 93 -1.31 33.30 8.62
C ARG A 93 -0.05 32.79 7.89
N ARG A 94 0.70 33.70 7.26
CA ARG A 94 2.01 33.43 6.66
C ARG A 94 2.96 32.75 7.67
N PHE A 95 3.56 31.63 7.31
CA PHE A 95 4.64 30.99 8.06
C PHE A 95 5.95 31.80 7.97
N SER A 96 6.90 31.60 8.90
CA SER A 96 8.16 32.35 8.84
C SER A 96 9.03 31.89 7.67
N CYS A 97 9.71 32.83 7.02
CA CYS A 97 10.61 32.52 5.90
C CYS A 97 11.86 31.75 6.37
N ASP A 98 12.14 31.75 7.69
CA ASP A 98 13.16 30.91 8.35
C ASP A 98 12.93 29.40 8.17
N HIS A 99 11.73 28.98 7.75
CA HIS A 99 11.42 27.59 7.42
C HIS A 99 11.87 27.18 6.00
N ALA A 100 12.27 28.13 5.14
CA ALA A 100 12.66 27.84 3.77
C ALA A 100 13.87 26.91 3.60
N PRO A 101 14.94 26.95 4.43
CA PRO A 101 16.02 25.96 4.36
C PRO A 101 15.53 24.51 4.51
N TYR A 102 14.48 24.29 5.31
CA TYR A 102 13.88 22.96 5.48
C TYR A 102 12.99 22.59 4.29
N LEU A 103 12.39 23.55 3.60
CA LEU A 103 11.55 23.32 2.41
C LEU A 103 12.36 23.25 1.10
N ASP A 104 13.59 23.73 1.11
CA ASP A 104 14.61 23.53 0.07
C ASP A 104 15.31 22.17 0.25
N ALA A 105 15.56 21.77 1.51
CA ALA A 105 15.97 20.41 1.86
C ALA A 105 14.85 19.35 1.69
N LEU A 106 13.59 19.76 1.62
CA LEU A 106 12.44 18.93 1.21
C LEU A 106 12.23 18.97 -0.32
N GLY A 107 13.33 19.01 -1.08
CA GLY A 107 13.29 18.54 -2.46
C GLY A 107 12.74 17.11 -2.52
N GLN A 108 12.05 16.76 -3.61
CA GLN A 108 11.59 15.39 -3.81
C GLN A 108 12.81 14.49 -4.01
N GLU A 109 13.21 13.74 -2.97
CA GLU A 109 13.90 12.47 -3.20
C GLU A 109 12.89 11.55 -3.89
N ASP A 110 13.08 11.33 -5.19
CA ASP A 110 12.50 10.19 -5.87
C ASP A 110 12.84 8.93 -5.08
N LEU A 111 11.84 8.09 -4.79
CA LEU A 111 12.06 6.81 -4.12
C LEU A 111 13.13 6.03 -4.91
N PRO A 112 14.21 5.54 -4.26
CA PRO A 112 15.36 5.00 -4.97
C PRO A 112 14.93 3.88 -5.94
N PRO A 113 15.39 3.88 -7.21
CA PRO A 113 14.83 3.02 -8.26
C PRO A 113 14.76 1.53 -7.84
N PRO A 114 13.55 0.99 -7.61
CA PRO A 114 13.42 -0.23 -6.83
C PRO A 114 13.80 -1.48 -7.62
N ALA A 115 14.55 -2.38 -6.97
CA ALA A 115 14.84 -3.69 -7.52
C ALA A 115 13.56 -4.54 -7.56
N PHE A 116 13.22 -5.10 -8.72
CA PHE A 116 12.15 -6.08 -8.85
C PHE A 116 12.73 -7.47 -8.64
N VAL A 117 12.27 -8.17 -7.60
CA VAL A 117 12.88 -9.42 -7.14
C VAL A 117 11.84 -10.51 -6.89
N THR A 118 12.17 -11.71 -7.32
CA THR A 118 11.47 -12.95 -6.97
C THR A 118 12.46 -14.04 -6.57
N ALA A 119 11.97 -15.14 -6.00
CA ALA A 119 12.79 -16.28 -5.61
C ALA A 119 12.03 -17.58 -5.89
N MET A 120 12.75 -18.62 -6.31
CA MET A 120 12.13 -19.88 -6.73
C MET A 120 13.04 -21.09 -6.51
N SER A 121 12.42 -22.19 -6.10
CA SER A 121 12.92 -23.56 -6.17
C SER A 121 12.33 -24.27 -7.39
N GLU A 122 12.88 -25.42 -7.79
CA GLU A 122 12.45 -26.11 -9.02
C GLU A 122 10.95 -26.44 -9.05
N ASN A 123 10.36 -26.78 -7.91
CA ASN A 123 8.94 -27.10 -7.78
C ASN A 123 7.99 -25.88 -7.95
N HIS A 124 8.53 -24.68 -8.18
CA HIS A 124 7.80 -23.44 -8.48
C HIS A 124 8.34 -22.73 -9.74
N TYR A 125 9.09 -23.46 -10.58
CA TYR A 125 9.74 -22.92 -11.77
C TYR A 125 8.75 -22.33 -12.78
N ASP A 126 7.67 -23.07 -13.10
CA ASP A 126 6.71 -22.65 -14.11
C ASP A 126 5.83 -21.47 -13.64
N GLU A 127 5.51 -21.38 -12.34
CA GLU A 127 4.89 -20.18 -11.76
C GLU A 127 5.84 -18.99 -11.84
N GLY A 128 7.14 -19.23 -11.64
CA GLY A 128 8.20 -18.24 -11.80
C GLY A 128 8.32 -17.71 -13.22
N LEU A 129 8.30 -18.61 -14.22
CA LEU A 129 8.22 -18.22 -15.64
C LEU A 129 6.94 -17.44 -15.94
N THR A 130 5.80 -17.85 -15.36
CA THR A 130 4.52 -17.15 -15.51
C THR A 130 4.61 -15.71 -14.99
N LEU A 131 5.20 -15.48 -13.80
CA LEU A 131 5.46 -14.14 -13.27
C LEU A 131 6.34 -13.31 -14.22
N ILE A 132 7.42 -13.89 -14.77
CA ILE A 132 8.31 -13.20 -15.71
C ILE A 132 7.55 -12.77 -16.98
N VAL A 133 6.72 -13.64 -17.57
CA VAL A 133 5.90 -13.29 -18.75
C VAL A 133 4.92 -12.16 -18.42
N TYR A 134 4.26 -12.20 -17.26
CA TYR A 134 3.35 -11.14 -16.81
C TYR A 134 4.08 -9.80 -16.59
N MET A 135 5.31 -9.84 -16.07
CA MET A 135 6.15 -8.64 -15.97
C MET A 135 6.59 -8.12 -17.34
N ARG A 136 6.99 -8.99 -18.27
CA ARG A 136 7.43 -8.58 -19.63
C ARG A 136 6.29 -7.93 -20.43
N LYS A 137 5.04 -8.40 -20.28
CA LYS A 137 3.83 -7.80 -20.86
C LYS A 137 3.53 -6.36 -20.43
N LEU A 138 3.97 -5.93 -19.25
CA LEU A 138 3.72 -4.57 -18.71
C LEU A 138 4.98 -3.69 -18.74
N TRP A 139 6.13 -4.29 -18.47
CA TRP A 139 7.42 -3.63 -18.31
C TRP A 139 8.51 -4.44 -19.02
N PRO A 140 8.52 -4.50 -20.36
CA PRO A 140 9.43 -5.34 -21.13
C PRO A 140 10.90 -5.07 -20.77
N HIS A 141 11.25 -3.80 -20.57
CA HIS A 141 12.59 -3.33 -20.21
C HIS A 141 12.93 -3.40 -18.70
N GLN A 142 12.03 -3.85 -17.83
CA GLN A 142 12.31 -3.92 -16.39
C GLN A 142 13.25 -5.10 -16.07
N LYS A 143 14.41 -4.80 -15.47
CA LYS A 143 15.32 -5.81 -14.92
C LYS A 143 14.65 -6.57 -13.76
N ILE A 144 14.74 -7.90 -13.79
CA ILE A 144 14.20 -8.81 -12.76
C ILE A 144 15.38 -9.55 -12.13
N ILE A 145 15.48 -9.54 -10.81
CA ILE A 145 16.43 -10.38 -10.07
C ILE A 145 15.69 -11.64 -9.63
N VAL A 146 16.22 -12.81 -9.95
CA VAL A 146 15.71 -14.10 -9.52
C VAL A 146 16.70 -14.72 -8.54
N TYR A 147 16.25 -15.06 -7.34
CA TYR A 147 17.03 -15.87 -6.41
C TYR A 147 16.72 -17.36 -6.59
N ASP A 148 17.74 -18.11 -7.00
CA ASP A 148 17.80 -19.57 -7.01
C ASP A 148 17.83 -20.09 -5.56
N LEU A 149 16.76 -20.79 -5.17
CA LEU A 149 16.58 -21.45 -3.87
C LEU A 149 16.89 -22.95 -3.92
N GLY A 150 17.29 -23.50 -5.08
CA GLY A 150 17.35 -24.93 -5.34
C GLY A 150 16.75 -25.30 -6.70
N LEU A 151 17.24 -24.66 -7.77
CA LEU A 151 16.87 -24.95 -9.15
C LEU A 151 17.77 -26.03 -9.78
N GLU A 152 17.24 -26.78 -10.74
CA GLU A 152 18.00 -27.73 -11.55
C GLU A 152 18.95 -27.02 -12.53
N PRO A 153 20.08 -27.65 -12.91
CA PRO A 153 21.03 -27.08 -13.87
C PRO A 153 20.41 -26.71 -15.24
N LYS A 154 19.35 -27.40 -15.66
CA LYS A 154 18.58 -27.10 -16.88
C LYS A 154 17.87 -25.74 -16.75
N SER A 155 17.18 -25.55 -15.64
CA SER A 155 16.32 -24.41 -15.32
C SER A 155 17.15 -23.16 -14.99
N VAL A 156 18.26 -23.34 -14.25
CA VAL A 156 19.35 -22.35 -14.12
C VAL A 156 19.90 -21.91 -15.48
N LYS A 157 20.09 -22.84 -16.44
CA LYS A 157 20.60 -22.53 -17.78
C LYS A 157 19.56 -21.82 -18.65
N ASP A 158 18.25 -21.98 -18.41
CA ASP A 158 17.19 -21.30 -19.17
C ASP A 158 16.89 -19.89 -18.64
N LEU A 159 16.76 -19.71 -17.33
CA LEU A 159 16.60 -18.37 -16.72
C LEU A 159 17.74 -17.42 -17.11
N LYS A 160 18.99 -17.92 -17.17
CA LYS A 160 20.16 -17.16 -17.65
C LYS A 160 20.13 -16.75 -19.13
N ARG A 161 19.13 -17.20 -19.92
CA ARG A 161 18.89 -16.76 -21.30
C ARG A 161 17.71 -15.79 -21.44
N LYS A 162 16.82 -15.70 -20.44
CA LYS A 162 15.63 -14.84 -20.54
C LYS A 162 16.04 -13.36 -20.43
N CYS A 163 15.36 -12.49 -21.20
CA CYS A 163 15.80 -11.12 -21.35
C CYS A 163 15.71 -10.34 -20.03
N LEU A 164 16.78 -9.60 -19.69
CA LEU A 164 16.95 -8.80 -18.46
C LEU A 164 16.60 -9.55 -17.14
N VAL A 165 16.88 -10.86 -17.08
CA VAL A 165 16.82 -11.67 -15.85
C VAL A 165 18.23 -11.86 -15.27
N GLU A 166 18.45 -11.38 -14.04
CA GLU A 166 19.67 -11.64 -13.27
C GLU A 166 19.45 -12.79 -12.28
N LEU A 167 20.03 -13.95 -12.55
CA LEU A 167 19.92 -15.12 -11.67
C LEU A 167 21.04 -15.14 -10.62
N ARG A 168 20.67 -14.97 -9.35
CA ARG A 168 21.55 -15.03 -8.16
C ARG A 168 21.29 -16.31 -7.38
N LYS A 169 22.32 -16.93 -6.79
CA LYS A 169 22.11 -18.05 -5.85
C LYS A 169 21.88 -17.52 -4.44
N PHE A 170 20.83 -17.98 -3.74
CA PHE A 170 20.66 -17.64 -2.33
C PHE A 170 21.76 -18.31 -1.48
N PRO A 171 22.50 -17.56 -0.64
CA PRO A 171 23.69 -18.07 0.04
C PRO A 171 23.34 -18.81 1.33
N PHE A 172 22.54 -19.88 1.24
CA PHE A 172 22.08 -20.67 2.41
C PHE A 172 23.20 -21.12 3.35
N ASP A 173 24.40 -21.38 2.82
CA ASP A 173 25.54 -21.87 3.60
C ASP A 173 26.15 -20.80 4.53
N LYS A 174 25.67 -19.56 4.47
CA LYS A 174 25.96 -18.49 5.45
C LYS A 174 24.99 -18.47 6.64
N TYR A 175 23.93 -19.29 6.63
CA TYR A 175 22.83 -19.24 7.59
C TYR A 175 22.60 -20.60 8.27
N PRO A 176 21.86 -20.65 9.40
CA PRO A 176 21.49 -21.91 10.03
C PRO A 176 20.80 -22.86 9.04
N SER A 177 21.06 -24.17 9.15
CA SER A 177 20.55 -25.18 8.20
C SER A 177 19.04 -25.13 7.98
N ARG A 178 18.26 -24.74 9.00
CA ARG A 178 16.80 -24.54 8.95
C ARG A 178 16.35 -23.47 7.96
N VAL A 179 17.21 -22.54 7.54
CA VAL A 179 16.88 -21.57 6.47
C VAL A 179 16.74 -22.27 5.10
N LYS A 180 17.27 -23.49 4.95
CA LYS A 180 17.05 -24.37 3.79
C LYS A 180 15.67 -25.05 3.80
N GLU A 181 14.92 -25.00 4.90
CA GLU A 181 13.53 -25.45 4.91
C GLU A 181 12.66 -24.39 4.24
N LEU A 182 12.35 -24.63 2.96
CA LEU A 182 11.68 -23.65 2.11
C LEU A 182 10.21 -23.44 2.53
N THR A 183 9.57 -24.44 3.13
CA THR A 183 8.16 -24.36 3.57
C THR A 183 7.94 -23.48 4.80
N GLU A 184 9.01 -23.16 5.55
CA GLU A 184 9.01 -22.17 6.64
C GLU A 184 9.34 -20.74 6.15
N PHE A 185 9.62 -20.55 4.84
CA PHE A 185 9.87 -19.26 4.18
C PHE A 185 10.99 -18.37 4.78
N ARG A 186 11.81 -18.88 5.71
CA ARG A 186 12.86 -18.13 6.45
C ARG A 186 13.84 -17.36 5.56
N TRP A 187 14.11 -17.84 4.36
CA TRP A 187 14.98 -17.21 3.37
C TRP A 187 14.45 -15.86 2.86
N LYS A 188 13.12 -15.64 2.88
CA LYS A 188 12.44 -14.49 2.28
C LYS A 188 12.72 -13.14 2.97
N PRO A 189 12.56 -12.96 4.29
CA PRO A 189 12.99 -11.74 4.97
C PRO A 189 14.50 -11.48 4.84
N ILE A 190 15.32 -12.53 4.84
CA ILE A 190 16.77 -12.42 4.68
C ILE A 190 17.12 -11.91 3.27
N LEU A 191 16.45 -12.43 2.24
CA LEU A 191 16.56 -11.96 0.86
C LEU A 191 16.15 -10.50 0.71
N ILE A 192 14.98 -10.12 1.26
CA ILE A 192 14.49 -8.74 1.23
C ILE A 192 15.50 -7.80 1.88
N ALA A 193 16.11 -8.19 3.01
CA ALA A 193 17.16 -7.41 3.67
C ALA A 193 18.42 -7.24 2.83
N MET A 194 18.92 -8.31 2.18
CA MET A 194 20.09 -8.22 1.29
C MET A 194 19.85 -7.28 0.11
N VAL A 195 18.68 -7.36 -0.54
CA VAL A 195 18.34 -6.51 -1.68
C VAL A 195 18.07 -5.06 -1.25
N LEU A 196 17.37 -4.86 -0.14
CA LEU A 196 17.10 -3.52 0.39
C LEU A 196 18.39 -2.79 0.78
N ASP A 197 19.41 -3.53 1.26
CA ASP A 197 20.70 -2.94 1.57
C ASP A 197 21.42 -2.42 0.31
N GLU A 198 21.42 -3.22 -0.76
CA GLU A 198 22.04 -2.92 -2.07
C GLU A 198 21.32 -1.83 -2.88
N TYR A 199 19.97 -1.82 -2.91
CA TYR A 199 19.19 -0.97 -3.83
C TYR A 199 18.42 0.18 -3.18
N GLY A 200 18.27 0.22 -1.86
CA GLY A 200 17.47 1.24 -1.18
C GLY A 200 15.95 1.09 -1.31
N ALA A 201 15.44 0.39 -2.34
CA ALA A 201 14.06 -0.08 -2.39
C ALA A 201 13.92 -1.41 -3.16
N VAL A 202 12.88 -2.19 -2.83
CA VAL A 202 12.60 -3.50 -3.42
C VAL A 202 11.10 -3.73 -3.61
N TRP A 203 10.73 -4.15 -4.81
CA TRP A 203 9.48 -4.85 -5.12
C TRP A 203 9.75 -6.35 -5.01
N TYR A 204 9.34 -6.97 -3.90
CA TYR A 204 9.41 -8.41 -3.72
C TYR A 204 8.11 -9.09 -4.14
N MET A 205 8.20 -10.16 -4.94
CA MET A 205 7.07 -10.93 -5.47
C MET A 205 7.34 -12.43 -5.32
N ASP A 206 6.45 -13.17 -4.66
CA ASP A 206 6.43 -14.64 -4.77
C ASP A 206 6.00 -15.05 -6.20
N THR A 207 6.41 -16.24 -6.64
CA THR A 207 6.10 -16.75 -8.00
C THR A 207 4.61 -16.85 -8.33
N SER A 208 3.72 -16.80 -7.34
CA SER A 208 2.26 -16.78 -7.53
C SER A 208 1.67 -15.40 -7.89
N VAL A 209 2.46 -14.33 -7.90
CA VAL A 209 1.97 -12.99 -8.26
C VAL A 209 1.70 -12.90 -9.77
N ARG A 210 0.58 -12.26 -10.16
CA ARG A 210 0.24 -11.92 -11.55
C ARG A 210 -0.11 -10.44 -11.62
N TRP A 211 0.74 -9.63 -12.26
CA TRP A 211 0.48 -8.21 -12.49
C TRP A 211 -0.42 -8.02 -13.71
N LEU A 212 -1.61 -7.44 -13.53
CA LEU A 212 -2.62 -7.30 -14.58
C LEU A 212 -2.61 -5.90 -15.22
N LYS A 213 -2.23 -4.88 -14.45
CA LYS A 213 -2.18 -3.46 -14.85
C LYS A 213 -1.05 -2.76 -14.10
N ASP A 214 -0.34 -1.82 -14.72
CA ASP A 214 0.58 -0.97 -13.94
C ASP A 214 -0.21 -0.02 -13.03
N ARG A 215 -0.16 -0.32 -11.73
CA ARG A 215 -0.71 0.51 -10.65
C ARG A 215 0.35 0.82 -9.60
N ARG A 216 1.64 0.81 -9.95
CA ARG A 216 2.74 1.08 -9.02
C ARG A 216 2.64 2.47 -8.36
N HIS A 217 2.13 3.45 -9.09
CA HIS A 217 1.83 4.80 -8.59
C HIS A 217 0.97 4.79 -7.32
N VAL A 218 -0.06 3.93 -7.25
CA VAL A 218 -0.94 3.79 -6.07
C VAL A 218 -0.14 3.47 -4.82
N VAL A 219 0.83 2.56 -4.93
CA VAL A 219 1.65 2.14 -3.79
C VAL A 219 2.70 3.18 -3.46
N TYR A 220 3.20 3.94 -4.43
CA TYR A 220 4.11 5.07 -4.17
C TYR A 220 3.37 6.24 -3.48
N GLU A 221 2.13 6.50 -3.86
CA GLU A 221 1.22 7.49 -3.26
C GLU A 221 0.80 7.13 -1.82
N GLU A 222 0.92 5.86 -1.42
CA GLU A 222 0.60 5.36 -0.07
C GLU A 222 1.70 5.63 0.99
N PHE A 223 2.85 6.22 0.62
CA PHE A 223 3.98 6.48 1.55
C PHE A 223 3.80 7.75 2.41
N ALA A 224 2.95 7.68 3.44
CA ALA A 224 2.86 8.70 4.48
C ALA A 224 2.56 8.13 5.89
N CYS A 225 3.31 8.60 6.89
CA CYS A 225 3.17 8.33 8.35
C CYS A 225 3.52 6.92 8.88
N HIS A 226 3.89 6.85 10.17
CA HIS A 226 4.45 5.70 10.94
C HIS A 226 3.95 5.80 12.44
N LYS A 227 4.31 5.07 13.52
CA LYS A 227 5.46 4.23 13.96
C LYS A 227 5.07 3.12 14.97
N ASN A 228 5.97 2.14 15.19
CA ASN A 228 6.27 1.30 16.41
C ASN A 228 5.18 0.94 17.46
N MET A 229 5.10 -0.24 18.12
CA MET A 229 5.80 -1.56 18.20
C MET A 229 5.01 -2.46 19.20
N GLY A 230 5.02 -3.81 19.25
CA GLY A 230 5.60 -4.88 18.41
C GLY A 230 5.34 -6.33 18.97
N MET A 231 4.93 -7.32 18.18
CA MET A 231 5.11 -8.82 18.32
C MET A 231 5.08 -9.66 19.68
N TYR A 232 4.05 -9.55 20.52
CA TYR A 232 3.58 -10.47 21.62
C TYR A 232 4.45 -11.22 22.68
N LYS A 233 5.63 -11.78 22.41
CA LYS A 233 6.46 -12.42 23.49
C LYS A 233 7.94 -12.13 23.41
N TYR A 234 8.48 -11.96 22.21
CA TYR A 234 9.84 -11.43 22.02
C TYR A 234 9.84 -9.90 21.86
N ILE A 235 8.65 -9.28 21.77
CA ILE A 235 8.28 -7.84 21.83
C ILE A 235 6.79 -7.80 22.36
N PRO A 236 6.12 -6.72 22.84
CA PRO A 236 4.66 -6.75 23.22
C PRO A 236 3.61 -6.12 22.24
N THR A 237 2.42 -6.74 22.07
CA THR A 237 1.27 -6.31 21.21
C THR A 237 -0.04 -6.19 22.01
N ASN A 238 -1.07 -5.52 21.47
CA ASN A 238 -2.40 -5.32 22.09
C ASN A 238 -3.45 -6.38 21.64
N ILE A 239 -3.88 -7.24 22.57
CA ILE A 239 -4.83 -8.34 22.34
C ILE A 239 -6.18 -7.84 21.82
N ASP A 240 -6.76 -6.83 22.45
CA ASP A 240 -8.08 -6.33 22.08
C ASP A 240 -8.07 -5.52 20.77
N ALA A 241 -6.88 -5.13 20.29
CA ALA A 241 -6.70 -4.57 18.97
C ALA A 241 -6.57 -5.65 17.89
N ILE A 242 -5.69 -6.65 18.06
CA ILE A 242 -5.46 -7.68 17.04
C ILE A 242 -6.70 -8.56 16.77
N LYS A 243 -7.63 -8.65 17.74
CA LYS A 243 -8.92 -9.34 17.59
C LYS A 243 -9.93 -8.61 16.68
N LYS A 244 -9.65 -7.39 16.21
CA LYS A 244 -10.57 -6.65 15.33
C LYS A 244 -10.47 -7.17 13.90
N ASN A 245 -11.59 -7.18 13.16
CA ASN A 245 -11.62 -7.50 11.73
C ASN A 245 -10.66 -6.64 10.87
N GLN A 246 -10.28 -5.46 11.38
CA GLN A 246 -9.29 -4.56 10.75
C GLN A 246 -7.85 -5.10 10.81
N SER A 247 -7.59 -6.11 11.64
CA SER A 247 -6.29 -6.75 11.85
C SER A 247 -6.28 -8.22 11.38
N ALA A 248 -7.14 -8.55 10.42
CA ALA A 248 -7.09 -9.84 9.73
C ALA A 248 -5.71 -10.08 9.08
N ASN A 249 -5.31 -11.34 8.93
CA ASN A 249 -4.02 -11.69 8.34
C ASN A 249 -4.10 -11.62 6.80
N HIS A 250 -3.31 -10.72 6.20
CA HIS A 250 -3.22 -10.51 4.75
C HIS A 250 -2.11 -11.38 4.12
N ASP A 251 -2.30 -11.82 2.87
CA ASP A 251 -1.32 -12.65 2.17
C ASP A 251 -0.02 -11.87 1.87
N ALA A 252 1.10 -12.34 2.44
CA ALA A 252 2.42 -11.73 2.30
C ALA A 252 3.14 -12.15 1.00
N ASN A 253 2.39 -12.47 -0.07
CA ASN A 253 2.95 -12.94 -1.34
C ASN A 253 3.60 -11.80 -2.17
N PHE A 254 3.50 -10.58 -1.70
CA PHE A 254 3.86 -9.35 -2.40
C PHE A 254 4.24 -8.27 -1.39
N ALA A 255 5.32 -7.54 -1.62
CA ALA A 255 5.73 -6.43 -0.77
C ALA A 255 6.49 -5.35 -1.55
N PHE A 256 6.27 -4.10 -1.18
CA PHE A 256 7.14 -2.98 -1.53
C PHE A 256 7.81 -2.46 -0.26
N VAL A 257 9.13 -2.33 -0.27
CA VAL A 257 9.91 -1.88 0.89
C VAL A 257 10.94 -0.85 0.45
N VAL A 258 10.94 0.32 1.09
CA VAL A 258 11.91 1.41 0.89
C VAL A 258 12.76 1.52 2.16
N LYS A 259 14.06 1.79 2.06
CA LYS A 259 15.06 1.75 3.14
C LYS A 259 14.97 3.01 4.02
N THR A 260 14.04 3.01 4.97
CA THR A 260 13.84 4.06 5.97
C THR A 260 14.22 3.54 7.36
N ALA A 261 14.38 4.43 8.35
CA ALA A 261 14.68 4.01 9.73
C ALA A 261 13.62 3.04 10.27
N ASP A 262 12.34 3.31 10.00
CA ASP A 262 11.21 2.49 10.44
C ASP A 262 11.14 1.15 9.71
N SER A 263 11.35 1.10 8.39
CA SER A 263 11.33 -0.17 7.65
C SER A 263 12.53 -1.05 7.97
N VAL A 264 13.72 -0.46 8.21
CA VAL A 264 14.91 -1.18 8.64
C VAL A 264 14.71 -1.79 10.03
N GLU A 265 14.07 -1.07 10.95
CA GLU A 265 13.74 -1.60 12.28
C GLU A 265 12.70 -2.73 12.21
N ILE A 266 11.65 -2.60 11.40
CA ILE A 266 10.68 -3.69 11.15
C ILE A 266 11.36 -4.92 10.54
N LEU A 267 12.20 -4.72 9.51
CA LEU A 267 12.86 -5.79 8.78
C LEU A 267 13.94 -6.49 9.62
N LYS A 268 14.64 -5.77 10.49
CA LYS A 268 15.51 -6.31 11.54
C LYS A 268 14.76 -7.31 12.42
N TRP A 269 13.58 -6.96 12.94
CA TRP A 269 12.78 -7.91 13.75
C TRP A 269 12.29 -9.10 12.93
N TYR A 270 11.91 -8.89 11.66
CA TYR A 270 11.50 -9.95 10.74
C TYR A 270 12.63 -10.95 10.46
N VAL A 271 13.86 -10.46 10.21
CA VAL A 271 15.07 -11.27 10.03
C VAL A 271 15.46 -12.00 11.32
N MET A 272 15.44 -11.32 12.48
CA MET A 272 15.71 -11.95 13.78
C MET A 272 14.73 -13.10 14.06
N CYS A 273 13.44 -12.91 13.75
CA CYS A 273 12.43 -13.96 13.89
C CYS A 273 12.65 -15.13 12.90
N ALA A 274 13.13 -14.85 11.69
CA ALA A 274 13.47 -15.89 10.71
C ALA A 274 14.69 -16.73 11.10
N LEU A 275 15.63 -16.15 11.84
CA LEU A 275 16.81 -16.86 12.36
C LEU A 275 16.50 -17.64 13.66
N GLU A 276 15.58 -17.17 14.50
CA GLU A 276 15.10 -17.89 15.68
C GLU A 276 14.12 -19.01 15.30
N GLU A 277 14.39 -20.24 15.76
CA GLU A 277 13.58 -21.43 15.51
C GLU A 277 12.12 -21.20 15.91
N LYS A 278 11.90 -20.86 17.19
CA LYS A 278 10.61 -20.83 17.87
C LYS A 278 9.84 -19.53 17.65
N CYS A 279 10.38 -18.61 16.85
CA CYS A 279 9.72 -17.37 16.46
C CYS A 279 8.98 -17.56 15.12
N MET A 280 9.69 -17.98 14.07
CA MET A 280 9.06 -18.25 12.76
C MET A 280 8.23 -19.54 12.74
N ALA A 281 8.69 -20.60 13.41
CA ALA A 281 8.03 -21.90 13.46
C ALA A 281 7.89 -22.40 14.91
N PRO A 282 7.00 -21.79 15.72
CA PRO A 282 6.68 -22.29 17.05
C PRO A 282 6.09 -23.72 16.98
N PRO A 283 6.24 -24.56 18.02
CA PRO A 283 5.65 -25.90 18.05
C PRO A 283 4.14 -25.87 17.78
N GLY A 284 3.69 -26.63 16.78
CA GLY A 284 2.30 -26.63 16.32
C GLY A 284 1.99 -25.64 15.19
N ALA A 285 2.98 -24.91 14.67
CA ALA A 285 2.83 -24.10 13.46
C ALA A 285 2.40 -24.97 12.26
N ARG A 286 1.48 -24.43 11.46
CA ARG A 286 0.99 -24.99 10.19
C ARG A 286 0.29 -23.92 9.36
N VAL A 287 0.25 -24.13 8.04
CA VAL A 287 -0.31 -23.20 7.06
C VAL A 287 -1.85 -23.15 7.07
N TRP A 288 -2.50 -24.28 7.40
CA TRP A 288 -3.96 -24.41 7.41
C TRP A 288 -4.56 -24.00 8.76
N CYS A 289 -5.67 -23.25 8.72
CA CYS A 289 -6.32 -22.64 9.88
C CYS A 289 -7.74 -23.17 10.08
N ASP A 290 -8.04 -23.60 11.30
CA ASP A 290 -9.33 -24.18 11.70
C ASP A 290 -10.18 -23.08 12.35
N PHE A 291 -10.94 -22.35 11.52
CA PHE A 291 -11.78 -21.23 11.99
C PHE A 291 -13.12 -21.69 12.57
N THR A 292 -13.49 -21.14 13.73
CA THR A 292 -14.81 -21.28 14.35
C THR A 292 -15.79 -20.21 13.85
N SER A 293 -16.99 -20.16 14.44
CA SER A 293 -17.92 -19.04 14.28
C SER A 293 -17.37 -17.72 14.84
N ASP A 294 -16.69 -17.75 16.00
CA ASP A 294 -15.98 -16.59 16.56
C ASP A 294 -14.48 -16.64 16.23
N ARG A 295 -14.20 -16.56 14.92
CA ARG A 295 -12.85 -16.48 14.33
C ARG A 295 -11.94 -15.35 14.85
N PHE A 296 -12.46 -14.48 15.72
CA PHE A 296 -11.77 -13.31 16.25
C PHE A 296 -11.41 -13.47 17.73
N ASN A 297 -12.15 -14.27 18.50
CA ASN A 297 -11.76 -14.64 19.86
C ASN A 297 -11.08 -16.02 19.94
N ASP A 298 -11.47 -16.96 19.07
CA ASP A 298 -10.89 -18.31 19.05
C ASP A 298 -9.59 -18.35 18.24
N TYR A 299 -8.56 -19.00 18.78
CA TYR A 299 -7.31 -19.25 18.06
C TYR A 299 -7.53 -20.31 16.97
N ALA A 300 -7.35 -19.94 15.71
CA ALA A 300 -7.56 -20.83 14.55
C ALA A 300 -6.49 -21.94 14.39
N ASN A 301 -5.77 -22.27 15.47
CA ASN A 301 -4.82 -23.39 15.57
C ASN A 301 -3.76 -23.44 14.45
N CYS A 302 -3.28 -22.28 13.99
CA CYS A 302 -2.35 -22.15 12.87
C CYS A 302 -1.32 -21.03 13.07
N HIS A 303 -0.25 -21.10 12.29
CA HIS A 303 0.77 -20.04 12.19
C HIS A 303 1.41 -20.13 10.80
N ARG A 304 1.13 -19.15 9.94
CA ARG A 304 1.57 -19.11 8.54
C ARG A 304 2.95 -18.43 8.45
N TYR A 305 3.92 -18.94 9.20
CA TYR A 305 5.33 -18.56 9.18
C TYR A 305 5.60 -17.05 8.87
N ASP A 306 6.25 -16.75 7.75
CA ASP A 306 6.67 -15.40 7.34
C ASP A 306 5.50 -14.41 7.30
N GLN A 307 4.39 -14.84 6.69
CA GLN A 307 3.14 -14.09 6.62
C GLN A 307 2.57 -13.77 8.01
N SER A 308 2.62 -14.71 8.95
CA SER A 308 2.18 -14.46 10.33
C SER A 308 3.08 -13.46 11.07
N VAL A 309 4.39 -13.50 10.85
CA VAL A 309 5.35 -12.58 11.47
C VAL A 309 5.19 -11.16 10.92
N ILE A 310 5.16 -10.97 9.60
CA ILE A 310 5.14 -9.63 8.99
C ILE A 310 3.79 -8.91 9.23
N ASN A 311 2.66 -9.60 9.17
CA ASN A 311 1.36 -9.01 9.52
C ASN A 311 1.34 -8.52 10.97
N LEU A 312 1.92 -9.30 11.89
CA LEU A 312 1.99 -8.92 13.29
C LEU A 312 2.91 -7.72 13.47
N LEU A 313 4.11 -7.70 12.87
CA LEU A 313 5.02 -6.54 12.95
C LEU A 313 4.36 -5.25 12.42
N LEU A 314 3.76 -5.29 11.23
CA LEU A 314 3.11 -4.13 10.60
C LEU A 314 1.88 -3.64 11.38
N ALA A 315 1.04 -4.55 11.89
CA ALA A 315 -0.11 -4.16 12.72
C ALA A 315 0.31 -3.38 13.98
N ASN A 316 1.50 -3.65 14.52
CA ASN A 316 2.04 -2.90 15.66
C ASN A 316 2.68 -1.57 15.27
N SER A 317 3.36 -1.48 14.13
CA SER A 317 4.06 -0.24 13.72
C SER A 317 3.14 0.83 13.13
N HIS A 318 1.85 0.54 13.02
CA HIS A 318 0.86 1.38 12.35
C HIS A 318 -0.52 1.38 13.03
N ASP A 319 -0.57 1.29 14.36
CA ASP A 319 -1.79 1.40 15.19
C ASP A 319 -2.96 0.49 14.75
N TYR A 320 -2.65 -0.71 14.24
CA TYR A 320 -3.62 -1.70 13.74
C TYR A 320 -4.49 -1.20 12.57
N ASN A 321 -4.12 -0.06 11.95
CA ASN A 321 -4.80 0.52 10.81
C ASN A 321 -4.18 0.01 9.50
N THR A 322 -4.81 -1.01 8.90
CA THR A 322 -4.36 -1.66 7.66
C THR A 322 -4.18 -0.73 6.47
N LYS A 323 -4.82 0.45 6.43
CA LYS A 323 -4.59 1.44 5.37
C LYS A 323 -3.15 1.97 5.31
N ASN A 324 -2.39 1.83 6.39
CA ASN A 324 -1.02 2.31 6.51
C ASN A 324 0.02 1.25 6.05
N TYR A 325 -0.41 0.00 5.76
CA TYR A 325 0.52 -1.10 5.46
C TYR A 325 -0.04 -2.19 4.52
N VAL A 326 -1.26 -2.05 4.01
CA VAL A 326 -1.89 -2.96 3.02
C VAL A 326 -2.32 -2.15 1.81
N SER A 327 -1.66 -2.36 0.68
CA SER A 327 -1.85 -1.55 -0.54
C SER A 327 -3.24 -1.66 -1.15
N SER A 328 -3.80 -0.56 -1.64
CA SER A 328 -5.10 -0.50 -2.34
C SER A 328 -5.03 -0.87 -3.85
N LEU A 329 -4.03 -1.68 -4.23
CA LEU A 329 -3.75 -2.08 -5.62
C LEU A 329 -4.96 -2.62 -6.40
N GLY A 330 -5.89 -3.33 -5.75
CA GLY A 330 -7.11 -3.85 -6.38
C GLY A 330 -6.79 -4.66 -7.65
N GLU A 331 -7.36 -4.25 -8.78
CA GLU A 331 -7.11 -4.87 -10.10
C GLU A 331 -5.68 -4.73 -10.65
N GLY A 332 -4.74 -4.15 -9.91
CA GLY A 332 -3.33 -4.04 -10.32
C GLY A 332 -2.62 -5.40 -10.37
N ALA A 333 -2.84 -6.24 -9.36
CA ALA A 333 -2.21 -7.57 -9.26
C ALA A 333 -3.13 -8.58 -8.56
N THR A 334 -2.93 -9.86 -8.83
CA THR A 334 -3.65 -10.97 -8.18
C THR A 334 -2.70 -12.11 -7.81
N ILE A 335 -3.14 -13.01 -6.92
CA ILE A 335 -2.38 -14.19 -6.46
C ILE A 335 -2.98 -15.45 -7.09
N GLN A 336 -2.23 -16.07 -7.99
CA GLN A 336 -2.62 -17.29 -8.70
C GLN A 336 -1.56 -18.37 -8.47
N ARG A 337 -1.91 -19.37 -7.65
CA ARG A 337 -1.02 -20.45 -7.19
C ARG A 337 -0.94 -21.63 -8.19
N VAL A 338 -1.04 -21.31 -9.48
CA VAL A 338 -0.98 -22.25 -10.60
C VAL A 338 -0.19 -21.56 -11.72
N SER A 339 0.65 -22.32 -12.42
CA SER A 339 1.38 -21.87 -13.60
C SER A 339 0.48 -21.80 -14.84
N GLU A 340 0.87 -20.96 -15.79
CA GLU A 340 0.38 -21.03 -17.17
C GLU A 340 1.41 -21.77 -18.03
N SER A 341 0.96 -22.32 -19.16
CA SER A 341 1.78 -23.14 -20.06
C SER A 341 1.57 -22.75 -21.52
N GLY A 342 2.47 -23.22 -22.40
CA GLY A 342 2.44 -22.88 -23.83
C GLY A 342 3.14 -21.57 -24.20
N PHE A 343 3.89 -20.96 -23.27
CA PHE A 343 4.73 -19.80 -23.56
C PHE A 343 5.79 -20.10 -24.63
N ARG A 344 6.08 -19.08 -25.44
CA ARG A 344 7.11 -19.06 -26.48
C ARG A 344 8.26 -18.16 -26.01
N GLU A 345 9.45 -18.32 -26.58
CA GLU A 345 10.60 -17.46 -26.23
C GLU A 345 10.33 -15.96 -26.47
N THR A 346 9.46 -15.60 -27.43
CA THR A 346 8.98 -14.22 -27.65
C THR A 346 8.29 -13.62 -26.43
N ASP A 347 7.65 -14.46 -25.62
CA ASP A 347 6.85 -14.01 -24.47
C ASP A 347 7.75 -13.67 -23.26
N PHE A 348 9.07 -13.89 -23.40
CA PHE A 348 10.14 -13.52 -22.47
C PHE A 348 11.10 -12.43 -23.03
N ALA A 349 10.82 -11.88 -24.21
CA ALA A 349 11.61 -10.83 -24.85
C ALA A 349 11.41 -9.45 -24.18
N CYS A 350 12.30 -8.49 -24.43
CA CYS A 350 12.23 -7.14 -23.86
C CYS A 350 11.64 -6.12 -24.85
N ASP A 351 10.78 -6.60 -25.75
CA ASP A 351 10.45 -5.96 -27.03
C ASP A 351 9.03 -5.34 -26.99
#